data_AF-A0A838S448-F1
#
_entry.id   AF-A0A838S448-F1
#
_cell.length_a   1.000
_cell.length_b   1.000
_cell.length_c   1.000
_cell.angle_alpha   90.00
_cell.angle_beta   90.00
_cell.angle_gamma   90.00
#
_symmetry.space_group_name_H-M   'P 1'
#
loop_
_entity.id
_entity.type
_entity.pdbx_description
1 polymer ?
#
loop_
_entity_poly.entity_id
_entity_poly.type
_entity_poly.pdbx_seq_one_letter_code
_entity_poly.pdbx_strand_id
1 'polypeptide(L)' 'FIVAVNMFDGQLTHDLDEVREALALAPEVPLTTCDARDPGSTAKALQELVSYTMNLTLSYGVP' A
#
# COMPACT_ATOMS: atom_id res chain seq x y z
N PHE A 1 6.36 -5.53 -3.10
CA PHE A 1 5.47 -4.49 -3.64
C PHE A 1 4.45 -4.14 -2.57
N ILE A 2 3.71 -3.04 -2.73
CA ILE A 2 2.59 -2.68 -1.83
C ILE A 2 1.31 -2.54 -2.66
N VAL A 3 0.17 -2.58 -2.00
CA VAL A 3 -1.14 -2.27 -2.61
C VAL A 3 -1.74 -1.07 -1.89
N ALA A 4 -2.18 -0.07 -2.65
CA ALA A 4 -2.92 1.08 -2.13
C ALA A 4 -4.33 1.08 -2.73
N VAL A 5 -5.35 0.96 -1.87
CA VAL A 5 -6.75 1.05 -2.26
C VAL A 5 -7.09 2.51 -2.52
N ASN A 6 -7.53 2.82 -3.75
CA ASN A 6 -7.87 4.18 -4.10
C ASN A 6 -9.25 4.57 -3.57
N MET A 7 -9.28 5.45 -2.57
CA MET A 7 -10.48 6.03 -1.98
C MET A 7 -10.93 7.23 -2.82
N PHE A 8 -11.67 6.99 -3.89
CA PHE A 8 -12.34 8.09 -4.58
C PHE A 8 -13.30 8.77 -3.60
N ASP A 9 -13.20 10.09 -3.52
CA ASP A 9 -13.94 11.02 -2.66
C ASP A 9 -13.72 10.78 -1.16
N GLY A 10 -12.54 10.24 -0.81
CA GLY A 10 -12.19 9.91 0.57
C GLY A 10 -13.05 8.79 1.17
N GLN A 11 -13.82 8.07 0.35
CA GLN A 11 -14.67 6.98 0.81
C GLN A 11 -13.96 5.64 0.61
N LEU A 12 -13.87 4.88 1.70
CA LEU A 12 -13.48 3.49 1.66
C LEU A 12 -14.76 2.65 1.58
N THR A 13 -15.04 2.08 0.40
CA THR A 13 -16.29 1.36 0.12
C THR A 13 -16.29 -0.09 0.62
N HIS A 14 -15.11 -0.65 0.86
CA HIS A 14 -14.90 -2.01 1.36
C HIS A 14 -13.89 -1.97 2.48
N ASP A 15 -14.10 -2.79 3.51
CA ASP A 15 -13.11 -2.92 4.57
C ASP A 15 -11.78 -3.46 4.00
N LEU A 16 -10.65 -3.06 4.57
CA LEU A 16 -9.34 -3.47 4.06
C LEU A 16 -9.11 -4.99 4.19
N ASP A 17 -9.70 -5.64 5.20
CA ASP A 17 -9.62 -7.09 5.35
C ASP A 17 -10.40 -7.80 4.23
N GLU A 18 -11.58 -7.29 3.85
CA GLU A 18 -12.35 -7.80 2.71
C GLU A 18 -11.58 -7.62 1.39
N VAL A 19 -10.94 -6.47 1.18
CA VAL A 19 -10.11 -6.22 0.00
C VAL A 19 -8.91 -7.18 -0.04
N ARG A 20 -8.27 -7.42 1.10
CA ARG A 20 -7.16 -8.36 1.23
C ARG A 20 -7.56 -9.77 0.85
N GLU A 21 -8.70 -10.23 1.37
CA GLU A 21 -9.25 -11.55 1.05
C GLU A 21 -9.59 -11.65 -0.44
N ALA A 22 -10.31 -10.67 -0.99
CA ALA A 22 -10.73 -10.66 -2.39
C ALA A 22 -9.56 -10.68 -3.38
N LEU A 23 -8.45 -10.02 -3.02
CA LEU A 23 -7.23 -10.00 -3.82
C LEU A 23 -6.24 -11.12 -3.48
N ALA A 24 -6.58 -12.01 -2.55
CA ALA A 24 -5.72 -13.09 -2.04
C ALA A 24 -4.32 -12.60 -1.63
N LEU A 25 -4.25 -11.43 -0.97
CA LEU A 25 -2.97 -10.83 -0.60
C LEU A 25 -2.37 -11.53 0.62
N ALA A 26 -1.13 -12.00 0.46
CA ALA A 26 -0.36 -12.55 1.57
C ALA A 26 -0.21 -11.51 2.72
N PRO A 27 -0.21 -11.93 4.00
CA PRO A 27 -0.18 -11.02 5.15
C PRO A 27 0.97 -10.01 5.14
N GLU A 28 2.11 -10.40 4.56
CA GLU A 28 3.31 -9.58 4.45
C GLU A 28 3.23 -8.48 3.38
N VAL A 29 2.27 -8.55 2.45
CA VAL A 29 2.07 -7.50 1.44
C VAL A 29 1.36 -6.32 2.11
N PRO A 30 2.00 -5.13 2.22
CA PRO A 30 1.35 -3.97 2.80
C PRO A 30 0.11 -3.58 1.99
N LEU A 31 -0.99 -3.35 2.69
CA LEU A 31 -2.24 -2.85 2.13
C LEU A 31 -2.57 -1.53 2.84
N THR A 32 -2.66 -0.46 2.07
CA THR A 32 -2.88 0.91 2.55
C THR A 32 -4.00 1.57 1.75
N THR A 33 -4.31 2.83 2.06
CA THR A 33 -5.28 3.64 1.33
C THR A 33 -4.63 4.86 0.70
N CYS A 34 -5.16 5.33 -0.42
CA CYS A 34 -4.72 6.55 -1.09
C CYS A 34 -5.92 7.25 -1.76
N ASP A 35 -5.98 8.58 -1.84
CA ASP A 35 -6.73 9.26 -2.90
C ASP A 35 -5.73 9.79 -3.95
N ALA A 36 -5.69 9.15 -5.12
CA ALA A 36 -4.79 9.49 -6.21
C ALA A 36 -5.02 10.89 -6.79
N ARG A 37 -6.15 11.55 -6.47
CA ARG A 37 -6.44 12.93 -6.87
C ARG A 37 -5.87 13.94 -5.88
N ASP A 38 -5.46 13.49 -4.70
CA ASP A 38 -4.74 14.29 -3.72
C ASP A 38 -3.22 14.03 -3.83
N PRO A 39 -2.42 15.04 -4.23
CA PRO A 39 -0.97 14.88 -4.37
C PRO A 39 -0.29 14.50 -3.05
N GLY A 40 -0.80 14.97 -1.91
CA GLY A 40 -0.26 14.65 -0.59
C GLY A 40 -0.45 13.18 -0.23
N SER A 41 -1.64 12.64 -0.48
CA SER A 41 -1.98 11.23 -0.32
C SER A 41 -1.13 10.37 -1.25
N THR A 42 -0.97 10.78 -2.50
CA THR A 42 -0.13 10.06 -3.47
C THR A 42 1.33 10.02 -3.03
N ALA A 43 1.87 11.14 -2.53
CA ALA A 43 3.23 11.20 -1.99
C ALA A 43 3.42 10.27 -0.78
N LYS A 44 2.42 10.16 0.11
CA LYS A 44 2.45 9.22 1.24
C LYS A 44 2.47 7.77 0.77
N ALA A 45 1.64 7.38 -0.19
CA ALA A 45 1.64 6.03 -0.75
C ALA A 45 3.00 5.68 -1.40
N LEU A 46 3.62 6.64 -2.10
CA LEU A 46 4.96 6.46 -2.65
C LEU A 46 6.03 6.33 -1.56
N GLN A 47 5.93 7.14 -0.50
CA GLN A 47 6.83 7.03 0.64
C GLN A 47 6.76 5.63 1.28
N GLU A 48 5.57 5.10 1.49
CA GLU A 48 5.38 3.73 2.01
C GLU A 48 6.01 2.67 1.09
N LEU A 49 5.83 2.81 -0.23
CA LEU A 49 6.45 1.90 -1.20
C LEU A 49 7.99 1.93 -1.10
N VAL A 50 8.57 3.13 -1.05
CA VAL A 50 10.04 3.29 -0.96
C VAL A 50 10.54 2.72 0.36
N SER A 51 9.91 3.06 1.49
CA SER A 51 10.27 2.52 2.80
C SER A 51 10.18 0.99 2.85
N TYR A 52 9.11 0.41 2.30
CA TYR A 52 8.99 -1.04 2.18
C TYR A 52 10.13 -1.63 1.34
N THR A 53 10.42 -1.04 0.19
CA THR A 53 11.48 -1.52 -0.71
C THR A 53 12.86 -1.45 -0.06
N MET A 54 13.15 -0.39 0.69
CA MET A 54 14.40 -0.25 1.44
C MET A 54 14.51 -1.30 2.54
N ASN A 55 13.46 -1.50 3.33
CA ASN A 55 13.45 -2.52 4.38
C ASN A 55 13.62 -3.94 3.82
N LEU A 56 12.96 -4.21 2.69
CA LEU A 56 13.09 -5.46 1.96
C LEU A 56 14.55 -5.68 1.53
N THR A 57 15.16 -4.68 0.91
CA THR A 57 16.56 -4.73 0.43
C THR A 57 17.55 -4.97 1.57
N LEU A 58 17.36 -4.30 2.71
CA LEU A 58 18.19 -4.50 3.89
C LEU A 58 18.01 -5.89 4.49
N SER A 59 16.79 -6.44 4.46
CA SER A 59 16.47 -7.77 4.99
C SER A 59 16.98 -8.90 4.12
N TYR A 60 17.08 -8.69 2.79
CA TYR A 60 17.59 -9.69 1.85
C TYR A 60 19.10 -9.68 1.68
N GLY A 61 19.81 -8.70 2.27
CA GLY A 61 21.25 -8.55 2.09
C GLY A 61 21.58 -8.18 0.65
N VAL A 62 22.04 -6.94 0.44
CA VAL A 62 22.86 -6.69 -0.75
C VAL A 62 24.11 -7.57 -0.62
N PRO A 63 24.59 -8.27 -1.66
CA PRO A 63 25.91 -8.88 -1.61
C PRO A 63 27.00 -7.85 -1.23
#